data_AF-A0A961T7X1-F1
#
_entry.id   AF-A0A961T7X1-F1
#
_cell.length_a   1.000
_cell.length_b   1.000
_cell.length_c   1.000
_cell.angle_alpha   90.00
_cell.angle_beta   90.00
_cell.angle_gamma   90.00
#
_symmetry.space_group_name_H-M   'P 1'
#
loop_
_entity.id
_entity.type
_entity.pdbx_description
1 polymer ?
#
loop_
_entity_poly.entity_id
_entity_poly.type
_entity_poly.pdbx_seq_one_letter_code
_entity_poly.pdbx_strand_id
1 'polypeptide(L)'
;ALSDLAGKVDPAAFAEKFGAPIDQLDALVKAKTVTVAKLMEIAPAGTIDPTPSLYNTTMYCMAALLVVAFFANLFMKPVRAHHHHDEPALAAVPVE
;
A
#
# COMPACT_ATOMS: atom_id res chain seq x y z
N ALA A 1 10.29 4.48 -6.45
CA ALA A 1 10.75 3.15 -6.88
C ALA A 1 11.19 3.14 -8.36
N LEU A 2 10.28 3.37 -9.31
CA LEU A 2 10.63 3.33 -10.74
C LEU A 2 11.57 4.48 -11.15
N SER A 3 11.30 5.69 -10.66
CA SER A 3 12.15 6.87 -10.89
C SER A 3 13.55 6.68 -10.29
N ASP A 4 13.63 6.06 -9.11
CA ASP A 4 14.91 5.76 -8.44
C ASP A 4 15.72 4.71 -9.20
N LEU A 5 15.03 3.74 -9.82
CA LEU A 5 15.68 2.75 -10.67
C LEU A 5 16.18 3.39 -11.97
N ALA A 6 15.36 4.21 -12.62
CA ALA A 6 15.75 4.94 -13.83
C ALA A 6 16.94 5.87 -13.60
N GLY A 7 17.04 6.51 -12.43
CA GLY A 7 18.19 7.35 -12.07
C GLY A 7 19.52 6.60 -11.86
N LYS A 8 19.49 5.26 -11.78
CA LYS A 8 20.70 4.40 -11.67
C LYS A 8 21.15 3.82 -13.01
N VAL A 9 20.34 3.97 -14.04
CA VAL A 9 20.60 3.45 -15.38
C VAL A 9 21.40 4.49 -16.16
N ASP A 10 22.31 4.02 -17.02
CA ASP A 10 23.04 4.87 -17.94
C ASP A 10 22.08 5.56 -18.94
N PRO A 11 22.07 6.91 -19.03
CA PRO A 11 21.22 7.64 -19.97
C PRO A 11 21.41 7.24 -21.44
N ALA A 12 22.62 6.83 -21.84
CA ALA A 12 22.88 6.37 -23.20
C ALA A 12 22.22 5.01 -23.48
N ALA A 13 22.39 4.04 -22.57
CA ALA A 13 21.70 2.75 -22.64
C ALA A 13 20.18 2.89 -22.57
N PHE A 14 19.66 3.86 -21.80
CA PHE A 14 18.23 4.17 -21.75
C PHE A 14 17.73 4.69 -23.10
N ALA A 15 18.42 5.67 -23.69
CA ALA A 15 18.05 6.23 -24.98
C ALA A 15 18.12 5.20 -26.11
N GLU A 16 19.12 4.32 -26.10
CA GLU A 16 19.26 3.22 -27.06
C GLU A 16 18.12 2.20 -26.92
N LYS A 17 17.76 1.82 -25.68
CA LYS A 17 16.75 0.79 -25.41
C LYS A 17 15.32 1.27 -25.62
N PHE A 18 15.02 2.51 -25.25
CA PHE A 18 13.66 3.06 -25.27
C PHE A 18 13.40 4.06 -26.40
N GLY A 19 14.44 4.44 -27.15
CA GLY A 19 14.33 5.35 -28.29
C GLY A 19 13.96 6.79 -27.91
N ALA A 20 14.09 7.15 -26.62
CA ALA A 20 13.70 8.43 -26.09
C ALA A 20 14.61 8.83 -24.91
N PRO A 21 14.84 10.13 -24.72
CA PRO A 21 15.64 10.61 -23.59
C PRO A 21 14.92 10.37 -22.26
N ILE A 22 15.71 10.34 -21.18
CA ILE A 22 15.22 10.04 -19.82
C ILE A 22 14.29 11.14 -19.25
N ASP A 23 14.31 12.33 -19.84
CA ASP A 23 13.37 13.42 -19.55
C ASP A 23 11.90 13.04 -19.86
N GLN A 24 11.68 12.13 -20.81
CA GLN A 24 10.37 11.61 -21.18
C GLN A 24 9.94 10.39 -20.36
N LEU A 25 10.70 10.03 -19.33
CA LEU A 25 10.43 8.85 -18.49
C LEU A 25 8.97 8.80 -18.03
N ASP A 26 8.42 9.89 -17.50
CA ASP A 26 7.02 9.91 -17.01
C ASP A 26 6.00 9.60 -18.12
N ALA A 27 6.23 10.08 -19.34
CA ALA A 27 5.37 9.79 -20.48
C ALA A 27 5.49 8.32 -20.91
N LEU A 28 6.71 7.79 -20.96
CA LEU A 28 6.98 6.40 -21.33
C LEU A 28 6.48 5.39 -20.28
N VAL A 29 6.46 5.78 -19.00
CA VAL A 29 5.90 4.99 -17.90
C VAL A 29 4.38 4.97 -18.00
N LYS A 30 3.74 6.12 -18.25
CA LYS A 30 2.28 6.19 -18.49
C LYS A 30 1.85 5.37 -19.71
N ALA A 31 2.66 5.37 -20.76
CA ALA A 31 2.45 4.55 -21.96
C ALA A 31 2.75 3.05 -21.75
N LYS A 32 3.22 2.64 -20.57
CA LYS A 32 3.68 1.27 -20.25
C LYS A 32 4.84 0.78 -21.13
N THR A 33 5.52 1.71 -21.83
CA THR A 33 6.69 1.41 -22.64
C THR A 33 7.89 1.09 -21.75
N VAL A 34 8.05 1.85 -20.66
CA VAL A 34 9.05 1.62 -19.61
C VAL A 34 8.40 0.89 -18.43
N THR A 35 8.97 -0.26 -18.07
CA THR A 35 8.56 -1.08 -16.91
C THR A 35 9.78 -1.41 -16.07
N VAL A 36 9.57 -1.84 -14.81
CA VAL A 36 10.66 -2.28 -13.92
C VAL A 36 11.49 -3.37 -14.60
N ALA A 37 10.85 -4.37 -15.19
CA ALA A 37 11.54 -5.47 -15.88
C ALA A 37 12.47 -4.98 -17.01
N LYS A 38 12.00 -4.05 -17.84
CA LYS A 38 12.81 -3.50 -18.95
C LYS A 38 13.95 -2.62 -18.45
N LEU A 39 13.75 -1.89 -17.36
CA LEU A 39 14.83 -1.10 -16.73
C LEU A 39 15.90 -2.01 -16.13
N MET A 40 15.51 -3.15 -15.56
CA MET A 40 16.45 -4.12 -14.98
C MET A 40 17.37 -4.76 -16.04
N GLU A 41 16.96 -4.83 -17.31
CA GLU A 41 17.81 -5.33 -18.41
C GLU A 41 19.02 -4.43 -18.68
N ILE A 42 18.91 -3.13 -18.40
CA ILE A 42 19.96 -2.12 -18.62
C ILE A 42 20.51 -1.56 -17.31
N ALA A 43 20.05 -2.11 -16.18
CA ALA A 43 20.53 -1.69 -14.86
C ALA A 43 21.94 -2.24 -14.60
N PRO A 44 22.80 -1.49 -13.91
CA PRO A 44 24.14 -1.95 -13.56
C PRO A 44 24.10 -3.21 -12.68
N ALA A 45 25.13 -4.05 -12.78
CA ALA A 45 25.26 -5.26 -11.98
C ALA A 45 25.21 -4.95 -10.48
N GLY A 46 24.46 -5.75 -9.72
CA GLY A 46 24.22 -5.52 -8.28
C GLY A 46 23.01 -4.63 -7.98
N THR A 47 22.28 -4.16 -9.00
CA THR A 47 20.99 -3.49 -8.78
C THR A 47 19.97 -4.47 -8.20
N ILE A 48 19.44 -4.14 -7.03
CA ILE A 48 18.37 -4.92 -6.38
C ILE A 48 17.05 -4.62 -7.09
N ASP A 49 16.33 -5.68 -7.48
CA ASP A 49 15.00 -5.56 -8.08
C ASP A 49 14.00 -4.95 -7.07
N PRO A 50 13.37 -3.80 -7.38
CA PRO A 50 12.38 -3.18 -6.50
C PRO A 50 10.99 -3.83 -6.57
N THR A 51 10.73 -4.75 -7.48
CA THR A 51 9.44 -5.47 -7.64
C THR A 51 8.83 -5.96 -6.32
N PRO A 52 9.57 -6.65 -5.41
CA PRO A 52 9.03 -7.06 -4.11
C PRO A 52 8.59 -5.88 -3.23
N SER A 53 9.25 -4.72 -3.33
CA SER A 53 8.94 -3.54 -2.52
C SER A 53 7.73 -2.74 -3.02
N LEU A 54 7.19 -3.06 -4.20
CA LEU A 54 6.10 -2.31 -4.83
C LEU A 54 4.81 -2.32 -4.00
N TYR A 55 4.61 -3.35 -3.18
CA TYR A 55 3.44 -3.54 -2.32
C TYR A 55 3.66 -3.06 -0.87
N ASN A 56 4.86 -2.58 -0.53
CA ASN A 56 5.19 -2.18 0.84
C ASN A 56 4.22 -1.12 1.37
N THR A 57 3.86 -0.11 0.58
CA THR A 57 2.93 0.94 1.02
C THR A 57 1.55 0.38 1.37
N THR A 58 1.00 -0.51 0.55
CA THR A 58 -0.28 -1.17 0.82
C THR A 58 -0.18 -2.05 2.06
N MET A 59 0.91 -2.80 2.21
CA MET A 59 1.17 -3.64 3.38
C MET A 59 1.32 -2.82 4.67
N TYR A 60 2.02 -1.69 4.62
CA TYR A 60 2.13 -0.75 5.74
C TYR A 60 0.78 -0.15 6.10
N CYS A 61 -0.06 0.18 5.12
CA CYS A 61 -1.41 0.67 5.36
C CYS A 61 -2.26 -0.38 6.10
N MET A 62 -2.24 -1.64 5.64
CA MET A 62 -2.92 -2.75 6.31
C MET A 62 -2.40 -2.97 7.73
N ALA A 63 -1.08 -2.95 7.93
CA ALA A 63 -0.47 -3.10 9.24
C ALA A 63 -0.91 -1.97 10.20
N ALA A 64 -0.95 -0.72 9.74
CA ALA A 64 -1.43 0.41 10.53
C ALA A 64 -2.90 0.23 10.95
N LEU A 65 -3.77 -0.24 10.05
CA LEU A 65 -5.17 -0.53 10.38
C LEU A 65 -5.30 -1.63 11.44
N LEU A 66 -4.48 -2.68 11.37
CA LEU A 66 -4.46 -3.75 12.38
C LEU A 66 -4.00 -3.23 13.75
N VAL A 67 -3.04 -2.31 13.79
CA VAL A 67 -2.60 -1.67 15.04
C VAL A 67 -3.74 -0.86 15.66
N VAL A 68 -4.48 -0.09 14.86
CA VAL A 68 -5.65 0.66 15.34
C VAL A 68 -6.73 -0.30 15.87
N ALA A 69 -7.03 -1.37 15.13
CA ALA A 69 -7.99 -2.38 15.55
C ALA A 69 -7.55 -3.06 16.86
N PHE A 70 -6.26 -3.36 17.02
CA PHE A 70 -5.73 -3.93 18.25
C PHE A 70 -6.02 -3.03 19.46
N PHE A 71 -5.74 -1.73 19.36
CA PHE A 71 -6.04 -0.80 20.46
C PHE A 71 -7.54 -0.64 20.70
N ALA A 72 -8.37 -0.61 19.65
CA ALA A 72 -9.82 -0.56 19.80
C ALA A 72 -10.35 -1.79 20.57
N ASN A 73 -9.84 -2.98 20.26
CA ASN A 73 -10.20 -4.22 20.96
C ASN A 73 -9.63 -4.25 22.40
N LEU A 74 -8.40 -3.77 22.60
CA LEU A 74 -7.77 -3.72 23.91
C LEU A 74 -8.52 -2.81 24.90
N PHE A 75 -9.11 -1.71 24.40
CA PHE A 75 -9.89 -0.78 25.23
C PHE A 75 -11.34 -1.20 25.44
N MET A 76 -11.83 -2.27 24.79
CA MET A 76 -13.16 -2.79 25.09
C MET A 76 -13.22 -3.29 26.54
N LYS A 77 -14.20 -2.77 27.28
CA LYS A 77 -14.48 -3.14 28.66
C LYS A 77 -15.89 -3.73 28.74
N PRO A 78 -16.13 -4.68 29.69
CA PRO A 78 -17.46 -5.20 29.91
C PRO A 78 -18.43 -4.05 30.21
N VAL A 79 -19.63 -4.15 29.64
CA VAL A 79 -20.68 -3.15 29.86
C VAL A 79 -21.06 -3.17 31.35
N ARG A 80 -21.33 -2.00 31.92
CA ARG A 80 -21.69 -1.90 33.34
C ARG A 80 -23.09 -2.47 33.55
N ALA A 81 -23.28 -3.16 34.69
CA ALA A 81 -24.53 -3.84 35.03
C ALA A 81 -25.80 -2.98 34.96
N HIS A 82 -25.71 -1.67 35.21
CA HIS A 82 -26.89 -0.78 35.13
C HIS A 82 -27.38 -0.50 33.69
N HIS A 83 -26.61 -0.88 32.67
CA HIS A 83 -27.04 -0.83 31.27
C HIS A 83 -27.60 -2.19 30.79
N HIS A 84 -27.63 -3.19 31.67
CA HIS A 84 -28.32 -4.44 31.35
C HIS A 84 -29.82 -4.16 31.41
N HIS A 85 -30.53 -4.39 30.30
CA HIS A 85 -31.99 -4.40 30.33
C HIS A 85 -32.45 -5.75 30.85
N ASP A 86 -33.04 -5.77 32.05
CA ASP A 86 -33.76 -6.95 32.53
C ASP A 86 -35.06 -7.10 31.72
N GLU A 87 -35.04 -8.00 30.74
CA GLU A 87 -36.21 -8.39 29.93
C GLU A 87 -37.51 -8.69 30.70
N PRO A 88 -37.51 -9.23 31.95
CA PRO A 88 -38.78 -9.45 32.66
C PRO A 88 -39.52 -8.16 33.06
N ALA A 89 -38.84 -7.01 33.16
CA ALA A 89 -39.49 -5.74 33.53
C ALA A 89 -40.16 -5.04 32.33
N LEU A 90 -39.67 -5.28 31.11
CA LEU A 90 -40.19 -4.65 29.89
C LEU A 90 -41.47 -5.34 29.37
N ALA A 91 -41.61 -6.65 29.62
CA ALA A 91 -42.80 -7.42 29.27
C ALA A 91 -44.04 -7.08 30.14
N ALA A 92 -43.85 -6.39 31.26
CA ALA A 92 -44.91 -5.99 32.19
C ALA A 92 -45.53 -4.61 31.90
N VAL A 93 -45.01 -3.88 30.91
CA VAL A 93 -45.56 -2.57 30.54
C VAL A 93 -46.58 -2.77 29.41
N PRO A 94 -47.88 -2.51 29.64
CA PRO A 94 -48.88 -2.62 28.59
C PRO A 94 -48.61 -1.53 27.54
N VAL A 95 -48.50 -1.95 26.27
CA VAL A 95 -48.48 -1.04 25.13
C VAL A 95 -49.91 -0.52 24.97
N GLU A 96 -50.12 0.76 25.27
CA GLU A 96 -51.38 1.47 24.98
C GLU A 96 -51.56 1.67 23.47
#